data_AF-A0A016VH16-F1
#
_entry.id   AF-A0A016VH16-F1
#
_cell.length_a   1.000
_cell.length_b   1.000
_cell.length_c   1.000
_cell.angle_alpha   90.00
_cell.angle_beta   90.00
_cell.angle_gamma   90.00
#
_symmetry.space_group_name_H-M   'P 1'
#
loop_
_entity.id
_entity.type
_entity.pdbx_description
1 polymer ?
#
loop_
_entity_poly.entity_id
_entity_poly.type
_entity_poly.pdbx_seq_one_letter_code
_entity_poly.pdbx_strand_id
1 'polypeptide(L)'
;MQSVSAGAEGVVWSVAKDGAVYALSSEYSPVAGNIANLALPQKTEILREVVEYQRHAFMRGFVTFQGASSGISAWMEGSVSINGLYDKLPSRQWSWIDPAWVIVGAEKSEGGWTYSDVIDGVYKAEKKRKDRVRRRVWQRRCCYTGRGPWVIVEAPPVSCIEVQKTNADRILVWAVTENGQVLLRQGVTPGHPQGATWKHIISDYNITAISVASPTCVWATTRDGRLLRRECTDQTDMECVDWAEVVYSPMKNVFSFCATRDFVFLLPSSDPELIVVDVKREICKLCLPLPKAVYIAFDHEGNVHYCDGARIVKLERTISLEFYISGNFSVHGCTQFSFI
;
A
#
# COMPACT_ATOMS: atom_id res chain seq x y z
N MET A 1 -1.20 -7.78 0.24
CA MET A 1 -2.11 -6.63 0.36
C MET A 1 -1.32 -5.38 0.00
N GLN A 2 -1.92 -4.52 -0.80
CA GLN A 2 -1.44 -3.18 -1.12
C GLN A 2 -1.94 -2.18 -0.10
N SER A 3 -3.22 -2.29 0.31
CA SER A 3 -3.76 -1.42 1.35
C SER A 3 -4.82 -2.06 2.24
N VAL A 4 -5.04 -1.45 3.40
CA VAL A 4 -6.03 -1.85 4.41
C VAL A 4 -6.64 -0.62 5.05
N SER A 5 -7.96 -0.61 5.25
CA SER A 5 -8.68 0.45 5.94
C SER A 5 -9.71 -0.19 6.86
N ALA A 6 -9.65 0.19 8.13
CA ALA A 6 -10.61 -0.16 9.17
C ALA A 6 -11.36 1.10 9.61
N GLY A 7 -12.60 0.94 10.04
CA GLY A 7 -13.43 2.06 10.46
C GLY A 7 -14.60 1.62 11.34
N ALA A 8 -15.71 2.37 11.21
CA ALA A 8 -16.91 2.25 12.02
C ALA A 8 -17.35 0.79 12.21
N GLU A 9 -17.77 0.48 13.43
CA GLU A 9 -18.32 -0.83 13.82
C GLU A 9 -17.43 -2.04 13.46
N GLY A 10 -16.11 -1.85 13.45
CA GLY A 10 -15.15 -2.93 13.17
C GLY A 10 -15.13 -3.39 11.71
N VAL A 11 -15.73 -2.63 10.78
CA VAL A 11 -15.68 -2.92 9.35
C VAL A 11 -14.24 -2.71 8.84
N VAL A 12 -13.71 -3.72 8.16
CA VAL A 12 -12.37 -3.70 7.58
C VAL A 12 -12.40 -4.10 6.11
N TRP A 13 -11.73 -3.31 5.29
CA TRP A 13 -11.55 -3.58 3.87
C TRP A 13 -10.06 -3.57 3.52
N SER A 14 -9.70 -4.32 2.48
CA SER A 14 -8.33 -4.34 1.97
C SER A 14 -8.30 -4.45 0.44
N VAL A 15 -7.17 -4.02 -0.12
CA VAL A 15 -6.86 -4.11 -1.53
C VAL A 15 -5.60 -4.95 -1.68
N ALA A 16 -5.59 -5.90 -2.61
CA ALA A 16 -4.43 -6.70 -2.96
C ALA A 16 -3.54 -5.98 -3.98
N LYS A 17 -2.34 -6.50 -4.25
CA LYS A 17 -1.36 -5.86 -5.16
C LYS A 17 -1.80 -5.86 -6.63
N ASP A 18 -2.76 -6.71 -6.97
CA ASP A 18 -3.40 -6.84 -8.28
C ASP A 18 -4.69 -6.01 -8.38
N GLY A 19 -4.97 -5.18 -7.37
CA GLY A 19 -6.16 -4.35 -7.30
C GLY A 19 -7.45 -5.07 -6.87
N ALA A 20 -7.39 -6.37 -6.53
CA ALA A 20 -8.55 -7.09 -6.02
C ALA A 20 -8.97 -6.59 -4.63
N VAL A 21 -10.28 -6.46 -4.41
CA VAL A 21 -10.85 -5.87 -3.20
C VAL A 21 -11.47 -6.94 -2.30
N TYR A 22 -11.26 -6.79 -1.00
CA TYR A 22 -11.77 -7.72 0.01
C TYR A 22 -12.39 -6.99 1.19
N ALA A 23 -13.53 -7.48 1.66
CA ALA A 23 -14.12 -7.10 2.94
C ALA A 23 -13.85 -8.20 3.98
N LEU A 24 -13.57 -7.82 5.21
CA LEU A 24 -13.43 -8.78 6.31
C LEU A 24 -14.81 -9.28 6.72
N SER A 25 -14.99 -10.60 6.82
CA SER A 25 -16.24 -11.22 7.23
C SER A 25 -16.67 -10.76 8.62
N SER A 26 -17.98 -10.56 8.80
CA SER A 26 -18.60 -10.21 10.09
C SER A 26 -18.43 -11.29 11.15
N GLU A 27 -18.12 -12.52 10.73
CA GLU A 27 -17.86 -13.66 11.62
C GLU A 27 -16.45 -13.66 12.23
N TYR A 28 -15.60 -12.72 11.79
CA TYR A 28 -14.21 -12.62 12.21
C TYR A 28 -13.92 -11.29 12.90
N SER A 29 -13.40 -11.36 14.12
CA SER A 29 -12.93 -10.19 14.86
C SER A 29 -11.41 -10.03 14.72
N PRO A 30 -10.92 -8.92 14.15
CA PRO A 30 -9.48 -8.66 14.05
C PRO A 30 -8.81 -8.45 15.42
N VAL A 31 -9.58 -8.08 16.45
CA VAL A 31 -9.06 -7.82 17.81
C VAL A 31 -9.05 -9.10 18.67
N ALA A 32 -10.09 -9.93 18.55
CA ALA A 32 -10.18 -11.16 19.36
C ALA A 32 -9.33 -12.32 18.81
N GLY A 33 -8.89 -12.26 17.54
CA GLY A 33 -7.92 -13.19 16.97
C GLY A 33 -8.39 -14.66 16.87
N ASN A 34 -9.70 -14.94 16.98
CA ASN A 34 -10.21 -16.30 16.92
C ASN A 34 -10.10 -16.88 15.50
N ILE A 35 -9.08 -17.73 15.29
CA ILE A 35 -8.80 -18.47 14.05
C ILE A 35 -9.87 -19.56 13.77
N ALA A 36 -10.80 -19.80 14.69
CA ALA A 36 -11.79 -20.87 14.57
C ALA A 36 -12.78 -20.68 13.39
N ASN A 37 -13.02 -19.44 12.95
CA ASN A 37 -14.04 -19.12 11.94
C ASN A 37 -13.43 -18.76 10.56
N LEU A 38 -12.39 -19.48 10.13
CA LEU A 38 -11.87 -19.35 8.75
C LEU A 38 -12.68 -20.23 7.81
N ALA A 39 -13.90 -19.82 7.46
CA ALA A 39 -14.80 -20.64 6.63
C ALA A 39 -14.65 -20.39 5.12
N LEU A 40 -14.21 -19.19 4.71
CA LEU A 40 -14.29 -18.77 3.31
C LEU A 40 -13.11 -19.29 2.48
N PRO A 41 -13.34 -19.93 1.33
CA PRO A 41 -12.28 -20.33 0.41
C PRO A 41 -11.49 -19.11 -0.08
N GLN A 42 -10.16 -19.23 -0.08
CA GLN A 42 -9.27 -18.20 -0.59
C GLN A 42 -8.31 -18.79 -1.60
N LYS A 43 -8.16 -18.09 -2.72
CA LYS A 43 -7.21 -18.43 -3.77
C LYS A 43 -6.44 -17.18 -4.18
N THR A 44 -5.12 -17.25 -4.22
CA THR A 44 -4.29 -16.18 -4.79
C THR A 44 -3.13 -16.79 -5.58
N GLU A 45 -2.87 -16.24 -6.75
CA GLU A 45 -1.75 -16.64 -7.61
C GLU A 45 -0.65 -15.57 -7.51
N ILE A 46 0.58 -16.01 -7.29
CA ILE A 46 1.74 -15.14 -7.12
C ILE A 46 2.84 -15.60 -8.07
N LEU A 47 3.40 -14.65 -8.82
CA LEU A 47 4.65 -14.81 -9.56
C LEU A 47 5.81 -14.58 -8.60
N ARG A 48 6.58 -15.62 -8.30
CA ARG A 48 7.80 -15.49 -7.50
C ARG A 48 8.97 -15.16 -8.41
N GLU A 49 9.83 -14.26 -7.93
CA GLU A 49 11.02 -13.82 -8.65
C GLU A 49 12.26 -13.99 -7.77
N VAL A 50 13.21 -14.80 -8.24
CA VAL A 50 14.49 -15.06 -7.59
C VAL A 50 15.61 -14.52 -8.48
N VAL A 51 16.52 -13.75 -7.89
CA VAL A 51 17.67 -13.18 -8.59
C VAL A 51 18.94 -13.88 -8.14
N GLU A 52 19.65 -14.48 -9.09
CA GLU A 52 20.98 -15.06 -8.91
C GLU A 52 22.03 -14.01 -9.27
N TYR A 53 22.98 -13.75 -8.38
CA TYR A 53 24.12 -12.85 -8.58
C TYR A 53 25.44 -13.62 -8.58
N GLN A 54 26.34 -13.24 -9.49
CA GLN A 54 27.70 -13.78 -9.56
C GLN A 54 28.73 -12.66 -9.73
N ARG A 55 29.94 -12.90 -9.23
CA ARG A 55 31.07 -11.97 -9.28
C ARG A 55 32.18 -12.53 -10.15
N HIS A 56 32.84 -11.66 -10.90
CA HIS A 56 33.99 -12.02 -11.70
C HIS A 56 35.22 -12.25 -10.81
N ALA A 57 35.68 -13.49 -10.72
CA ALA A 57 36.95 -13.87 -10.11
C ALA A 57 38.04 -13.98 -11.19
N PHE A 58 39.25 -13.54 -10.85
CA PHE A 58 40.41 -13.66 -11.73
C PHE A 58 40.65 -15.13 -12.10
N MET A 59 40.88 -15.41 -13.39
CA MET A 59 41.02 -16.74 -14.00
C MET A 59 39.81 -17.71 -13.91
N ARG A 60 38.80 -17.44 -13.07
CA ARG A 60 37.61 -18.31 -12.90
C ARG A 60 36.34 -17.76 -13.55
N GLY A 61 36.40 -16.55 -14.09
CA GLY A 61 35.22 -15.89 -14.66
C GLY A 61 34.18 -15.59 -13.59
N PHE A 62 32.90 -15.63 -13.95
CA PHE A 62 31.82 -15.35 -13.00
C PHE A 62 31.53 -16.56 -12.12
N VAL A 63 31.57 -16.35 -10.80
CA VAL A 63 31.34 -17.37 -9.77
C VAL A 63 30.37 -16.86 -8.72
N THR A 64 29.65 -17.78 -8.09
CA THR A 64 28.87 -17.52 -6.87
C THR A 64 29.80 -17.03 -5.76
N PHE A 65 29.35 -16.04 -4.99
CA PHE A 65 30.11 -15.48 -3.87
C PHE A 65 29.41 -15.78 -2.54
N GLN A 66 30.16 -15.73 -1.44
CA GLN A 66 29.63 -15.90 -0.08
C GLN A 66 29.48 -14.55 0.62
N GLY A 67 28.55 -14.49 1.57
CA GLY A 67 28.23 -13.27 2.32
C GLY A 67 27.30 -12.31 1.58
N ALA A 68 27.27 -11.06 2.04
CA ALA A 68 26.47 -10.00 1.45
C ALA A 68 27.35 -8.78 1.15
N SER A 69 27.00 -8.02 0.12
CA SER A 69 27.64 -6.76 -0.23
C SER A 69 26.57 -5.76 -0.61
N SER A 70 26.56 -4.59 0.04
CA SER A 70 25.44 -3.65 -0.07
C SER A 70 24.08 -4.30 0.23
N GLY A 71 24.04 -5.28 1.15
CA GLY A 71 22.84 -6.05 1.46
C GLY A 71 22.45 -7.12 0.43
N ILE A 72 23.21 -7.28 -0.65
CA ILE A 72 22.94 -8.26 -1.72
C ILE A 72 23.81 -9.51 -1.53
N SER A 73 23.15 -10.66 -1.41
CA SER A 73 23.77 -11.99 -1.43
C SER A 73 23.73 -12.61 -2.83
N ALA A 74 24.36 -13.76 -3.01
CA ALA A 74 24.39 -14.45 -4.30
C ALA A 74 23.00 -14.91 -4.80
N TRP A 75 22.02 -15.04 -3.91
CA TRP A 75 20.64 -15.35 -4.26
C TRP A 75 19.70 -14.50 -3.42
N MET A 76 18.75 -13.85 -4.08
CA MET A 76 17.79 -12.94 -3.46
C MET A 76 16.37 -13.24 -3.93
N GLU A 77 15.39 -13.21 -3.04
CA GLU A 77 13.96 -13.08 -3.37
C GLU A 77 13.47 -11.75 -2.78
N GLY A 78 13.26 -10.75 -3.64
CA GLY A 78 13.08 -9.37 -3.20
C GLY A 78 14.29 -8.86 -2.41
N SER A 79 14.09 -8.45 -1.15
CA SER A 79 15.14 -7.99 -0.25
C SER A 79 15.69 -9.08 0.69
N VAL A 80 15.24 -10.33 0.53
CA VAL A 80 15.60 -11.45 1.41
C VAL A 80 16.65 -12.32 0.74
N SER A 81 17.73 -12.62 1.47
CA SER A 81 18.76 -13.57 1.04
C SER A 81 18.23 -15.01 1.14
N ILE A 82 18.45 -15.80 0.10
CA ILE A 82 18.02 -17.21 0.03
C ILE A 82 19.19 -18.12 -0.40
N ASN A 83 18.97 -19.44 -0.37
CA ASN A 83 19.99 -20.45 -0.70
C ASN A 83 19.71 -21.13 -2.05
N GLY A 84 19.53 -20.34 -3.11
CA GLY A 84 19.23 -20.88 -4.45
C GLY A 84 17.73 -21.03 -4.74
N LEU A 85 17.45 -21.66 -5.88
CA LEU A 85 16.09 -22.06 -6.25
C LEU A 85 15.59 -23.15 -5.30
N TYR A 86 14.29 -23.14 -5.03
CA TYR A 86 13.64 -24.08 -4.14
C TYR A 86 12.38 -24.67 -4.77
N ASP A 87 12.03 -25.87 -4.32
CA ASP A 87 10.82 -26.59 -4.77
C ASP A 87 9.77 -26.70 -3.67
N LYS A 88 10.15 -26.56 -2.40
CA LYS A 88 9.22 -26.61 -1.27
C LYS A 88 8.67 -25.22 -0.99
N LEU A 89 7.35 -25.10 -0.98
CA LEU A 89 6.66 -23.86 -0.63
C LEU A 89 6.43 -23.76 0.89
N PRO A 90 6.14 -22.57 1.43
CA PRO A 90 6.08 -22.33 2.88
C PRO A 90 5.05 -23.18 3.64
N SER A 91 4.01 -23.68 2.97
CA SER A 91 3.00 -24.54 3.59
C SER A 91 2.29 -25.41 2.55
N ARG A 92 1.45 -26.35 3.02
CA ARG A 92 0.67 -27.27 2.15
C ARG A 92 -0.44 -26.58 1.35
N GLN A 93 -0.84 -25.38 1.77
CA GLN A 93 -1.80 -24.54 1.05
C GLN A 93 -1.20 -23.93 -0.21
N TRP A 94 0.13 -23.89 -0.32
CA TRP A 94 0.82 -23.40 -1.50
C TRP A 94 1.16 -24.55 -2.45
N SER A 95 0.93 -24.33 -3.73
CA SER A 95 1.29 -25.25 -4.81
C SER A 95 1.93 -24.51 -5.97
N TRP A 96 2.84 -25.15 -6.70
CA TRP A 96 3.37 -24.58 -7.93
C TRP A 96 2.34 -24.72 -9.05
N ILE A 97 2.11 -23.64 -9.78
CA ILE A 97 1.31 -23.65 -11.02
C ILE A 97 2.21 -24.12 -12.16
N ASP A 98 3.41 -23.53 -12.25
CA ASP A 98 4.38 -23.85 -13.30
C ASP A 98 5.28 -25.04 -12.90
N PRO A 99 5.60 -25.94 -13.85
CA PRO A 99 6.34 -27.17 -13.55
C PRO A 99 7.80 -26.92 -13.14
N ALA A 100 8.39 -25.80 -13.55
CA ALA A 100 9.77 -25.45 -13.25
C ALA A 100 9.97 -23.92 -13.22
N TRP A 101 11.10 -23.50 -12.65
CA TRP A 101 11.56 -22.12 -12.75
C TRP A 101 11.96 -21.80 -14.20
N VAL A 102 11.55 -20.64 -14.69
CA VAL A 102 11.89 -20.12 -16.02
C VAL A 102 12.84 -18.94 -15.90
N ILE A 103 13.76 -18.81 -16.85
CA ILE A 103 14.71 -17.70 -16.89
C ILE A 103 14.07 -16.53 -17.65
N VAL A 104 14.07 -15.35 -17.03
CA VAL A 104 13.61 -14.11 -17.67
C VAL A 104 14.72 -13.55 -18.56
N GLY A 105 14.37 -13.14 -19.78
CA GLY A 105 15.33 -12.51 -20.70
C GLY A 105 16.25 -13.51 -21.42
N ALA A 106 15.96 -14.81 -21.36
CA ALA A 106 16.71 -15.85 -22.06
C ALA A 106 16.72 -15.64 -23.59
N GLU A 107 15.74 -14.91 -24.12
CA GLU A 107 15.64 -14.50 -25.52
C GLU A 107 16.60 -13.36 -25.89
N LYS A 108 17.09 -12.59 -24.91
CA LYS A 108 17.95 -11.41 -25.12
C LYS A 108 19.42 -11.68 -24.84
N SER A 109 19.73 -12.66 -23.99
CA SER A 109 21.09 -13.04 -23.66
C SER A 109 21.19 -14.53 -23.35
N GLU A 110 22.36 -15.11 -23.65
CA GLU A 110 22.62 -16.50 -23.38
C GLU A 110 22.40 -16.81 -21.89
N GLY A 111 21.42 -17.69 -21.62
CA GLY A 111 21.03 -18.06 -20.27
C GLY A 111 20.47 -16.92 -19.44
N GLY A 112 20.02 -15.80 -20.03
CA GLY A 112 19.35 -14.67 -19.34
C GLY A 112 20.25 -13.83 -18.44
N TRP A 113 21.58 -13.87 -18.65
CA TRP A 113 22.52 -13.06 -17.86
C TRP A 113 22.46 -11.59 -18.27
N THR A 114 22.58 -10.71 -17.26
CA THR A 114 22.78 -9.27 -17.43
C THR A 114 23.97 -8.84 -16.57
N TYR A 115 24.67 -7.77 -16.95
CA TYR A 115 25.99 -7.41 -16.44
C TYR A 115 26.02 -5.96 -15.92
N SER A 116 26.88 -5.73 -14.92
CA SER A 116 27.13 -4.40 -14.33
C SER A 116 28.59 -4.34 -13.80
N ASP A 117 29.10 -3.13 -13.59
CA ASP A 117 30.39 -2.88 -12.95
C ASP A 117 30.31 -2.99 -11.41
N VAL A 118 29.16 -2.61 -10.82
CA VAL A 118 28.88 -2.68 -9.38
C VAL A 118 27.60 -3.49 -9.08
N ILE A 119 27.53 -4.11 -7.89
CA ILE A 119 26.51 -5.12 -7.53
C ILE A 119 25.08 -4.56 -7.42
N ASP A 120 24.96 -3.33 -6.96
CA ASP A 120 23.74 -2.54 -6.80
C ASP A 120 23.50 -1.59 -7.98
N GLY A 121 24.23 -1.79 -9.08
CA GLY A 121 24.15 -0.95 -10.28
C GLY A 121 23.03 -1.33 -11.26
N VAL A 122 23.06 -0.68 -12.42
CA VAL A 122 22.13 -0.95 -13.53
C VAL A 122 22.66 -2.08 -14.39
N TYR A 123 21.86 -3.13 -14.55
CA TYR A 123 22.23 -4.33 -15.30
C TYR A 123 21.77 -4.27 -16.76
N LYS A 124 22.65 -4.66 -17.69
CA LYS A 124 22.36 -4.68 -19.14
C LYS A 124 22.69 -6.05 -19.75
N ALA A 125 21.99 -6.44 -20.80
CA ALA A 125 22.20 -7.74 -21.47
C ALA A 125 23.60 -7.84 -22.12
N GLU A 126 24.09 -6.75 -22.70
CA GLU A 126 25.41 -6.68 -23.31
C GLU A 126 26.52 -6.61 -22.25
N LYS A 127 27.47 -7.55 -22.31
CA LYS A 127 28.63 -7.60 -21.42
C LYS A 127 29.73 -6.64 -21.87
N LYS A 128 30.21 -5.79 -20.97
CA LYS A 128 31.36 -4.90 -21.16
C LYS A 128 32.58 -5.40 -20.39
N ARG A 129 33.78 -4.98 -20.82
CA ARG A 129 35.06 -5.37 -20.19
C ARG A 129 35.15 -4.94 -18.71
N LYS A 130 34.54 -3.82 -18.34
CA LYS A 130 34.54 -3.31 -16.97
C LYS A 130 33.61 -4.07 -16.02
N ASP A 131 32.70 -4.89 -16.55
CA ASP A 131 31.67 -5.52 -15.74
C ASP A 131 32.27 -6.57 -14.83
N ARG A 132 32.03 -6.42 -13.53
CA ARG A 132 32.55 -7.31 -12.48
C ARG A 132 31.46 -8.15 -11.85
N VAL A 133 30.20 -7.86 -12.14
CA VAL A 133 29.05 -8.61 -11.64
C VAL A 133 28.12 -8.98 -12.79
N ARG A 134 27.41 -10.09 -12.61
CA ARG A 134 26.28 -10.46 -13.45
C ARG A 134 25.13 -10.94 -12.60
N ARG A 135 23.91 -10.78 -13.10
CA ARG A 135 22.72 -11.35 -12.48
C ARG A 135 21.82 -12.04 -13.50
N ARG A 136 21.00 -12.96 -13.01
CA ARG A 136 19.96 -13.63 -13.77
C ARG A 136 18.69 -13.71 -12.94
N VAL A 137 17.56 -13.52 -13.58
CA VAL A 137 16.24 -13.51 -12.93
C VAL A 137 15.50 -14.80 -13.29
N TRP A 138 15.00 -15.47 -12.27
CA TRP A 138 14.23 -16.69 -12.34
C TRP A 138 12.80 -16.41 -11.88
N GLN A 139 11.81 -16.93 -12.60
CA GLN A 139 10.41 -16.76 -12.27
C GLN A 139 9.70 -18.10 -12.20
N ARG A 140 8.72 -18.21 -11.29
CA ARG A 140 7.83 -19.38 -11.20
C ARG A 140 6.53 -18.99 -10.52
N ARG A 141 5.39 -19.34 -11.10
CA ARG A 141 4.09 -19.04 -10.49
C ARG A 141 3.70 -20.10 -9.47
N CYS A 142 3.20 -19.65 -8.34
CA CYS A 142 2.59 -20.49 -7.31
C CYS A 142 1.18 -20.00 -6.96
N CYS A 143 0.34 -20.91 -6.50
CA CYS A 143 -1.01 -20.63 -6.03
C CYS A 143 -1.11 -20.96 -4.54
N TYR A 144 -1.64 -20.03 -3.75
CA TYR A 144 -2.21 -20.35 -2.45
C TYR A 144 -3.66 -20.77 -2.62
N THR A 145 -4.05 -21.85 -1.96
CA THR A 145 -5.43 -22.27 -1.79
C THR A 145 -5.65 -22.62 -0.32
N GLY A 146 -6.52 -21.89 0.35
CA GLY A 146 -6.77 -22.06 1.78
C GLY A 146 -8.15 -21.58 2.18
N ARG A 147 -8.32 -21.37 3.48
CA ARG A 147 -9.49 -20.67 4.02
C ARG A 147 -9.06 -19.46 4.82
N GLY A 148 -9.87 -18.43 4.80
CA GLY A 148 -9.62 -17.20 5.54
C GLY A 148 -10.89 -16.39 5.78
N PRO A 149 -10.78 -15.22 6.41
CA PRO A 149 -11.94 -14.42 6.80
C PRO A 149 -12.33 -13.37 5.75
N TRP A 150 -11.63 -13.30 4.62
CA TRP A 150 -11.83 -12.26 3.61
C TRP A 150 -12.85 -12.71 2.55
N VAL A 151 -13.87 -11.87 2.36
CA VAL A 151 -14.87 -11.95 1.29
C VAL A 151 -14.35 -11.15 0.11
N ILE A 152 -14.20 -11.77 -1.06
CA ILE A 152 -13.89 -11.04 -2.30
C ILE A 152 -15.09 -10.19 -2.71
N VAL A 153 -14.85 -8.93 -3.05
CA VAL A 153 -15.88 -8.02 -3.55
C VAL A 153 -15.51 -7.64 -4.98
N GLU A 154 -16.38 -7.99 -5.94
CA GLU A 154 -16.16 -7.65 -7.33
C GLU A 154 -16.08 -6.14 -7.54
N ALA A 155 -15.00 -5.69 -8.15
CA ALA A 155 -14.75 -4.29 -8.49
C ALA A 155 -13.74 -4.26 -9.67
N PRO A 156 -13.68 -3.16 -10.44
CA PRO A 156 -12.51 -2.85 -11.26
C PRO A 156 -11.23 -2.81 -10.40
N PRO A 157 -10.03 -2.93 -10.97
CA PRO A 157 -8.79 -2.83 -10.21
C PRO A 157 -8.74 -1.54 -9.36
N VAL A 158 -8.64 -1.70 -8.04
CA VAL A 158 -8.64 -0.63 -7.05
C VAL A 158 -7.20 -0.35 -6.60
N SER A 159 -6.86 0.94 -6.43
CA SER A 159 -5.55 1.37 -5.92
C SER A 159 -5.62 1.81 -4.44
N CYS A 160 -6.76 2.33 -3.99
CA CYS A 160 -6.99 2.84 -2.64
C CYS A 160 -8.41 2.50 -2.18
N ILE A 161 -8.56 2.08 -0.91
CA ILE A 161 -9.86 1.91 -0.26
C ILE A 161 -9.86 2.58 1.10
N GLU A 162 -10.97 3.25 1.44
CA GLU A 162 -11.12 3.99 2.69
C GLU A 162 -12.49 3.75 3.31
N VAL A 163 -12.49 3.16 4.51
CA VAL A 163 -13.69 2.93 5.31
C VAL A 163 -13.95 4.16 6.18
N GLN A 164 -15.19 4.63 6.22
CA GLN A 164 -15.63 5.66 7.15
C GLN A 164 -15.28 5.28 8.59
N LYS A 165 -14.61 6.17 9.33
CA LYS A 165 -14.09 5.89 10.68
C LYS A 165 -15.14 6.02 11.78
N THR A 166 -16.09 6.93 11.62
CA THR A 166 -17.08 7.29 12.64
C THR A 166 -18.44 6.66 12.37
N ASN A 167 -19.16 6.31 13.44
CA ASN A 167 -20.49 5.72 13.34
C ASN A 167 -21.50 6.71 12.77
N ALA A 168 -22.40 6.21 11.93
CA ALA A 168 -23.52 6.94 11.35
C ALA A 168 -24.63 5.94 10.98
N ASP A 169 -25.75 6.43 10.44
CA ASP A 169 -26.87 5.58 9.98
C ASP A 169 -26.46 4.60 8.88
N ARG A 170 -25.42 4.94 8.11
CA ARG A 170 -24.82 4.09 7.07
C ARG A 170 -23.31 4.08 7.20
N ILE A 171 -22.71 2.94 6.89
CA ILE A 171 -21.26 2.83 6.69
C ILE A 171 -21.00 2.99 5.21
N LEU A 172 -20.18 3.97 4.84
CA LEU A 172 -19.74 4.19 3.47
C LEU A 172 -18.28 3.73 3.32
N VAL A 173 -17.99 3.05 2.21
CA VAL A 173 -16.63 2.67 1.84
C VAL A 173 -16.31 3.28 0.49
N TRP A 174 -15.26 4.09 0.46
CA TRP A 174 -14.79 4.77 -0.74
C TRP A 174 -13.67 3.96 -1.36
N ALA A 175 -13.67 3.86 -2.68
CA ALA A 175 -12.58 3.25 -3.43
C ALA A 175 -12.14 4.16 -4.58
N VAL A 176 -10.85 4.13 -4.88
CA VAL A 176 -10.25 4.77 -6.05
C VAL A 176 -9.69 3.67 -6.93
N THR A 177 -10.12 3.61 -8.19
CA THR A 177 -9.61 2.65 -9.17
C THR A 177 -8.20 3.02 -9.64
N GLU A 178 -7.49 2.10 -10.31
CA GLU A 178 -6.15 2.38 -10.86
C GLU A 178 -6.14 3.48 -11.95
N ASN A 179 -7.26 3.71 -12.63
CA ASN A 179 -7.43 4.79 -13.60
C ASN A 179 -7.92 6.11 -12.96
N GLY A 180 -8.12 6.15 -11.63
CA GLY A 180 -8.46 7.35 -10.86
C GLY A 180 -9.95 7.71 -10.82
N GLN A 181 -10.84 6.75 -11.10
CA GLN A 181 -12.28 6.87 -10.89
C GLN A 181 -12.64 6.60 -9.44
N VAL A 182 -13.75 7.18 -8.98
CA VAL A 182 -14.22 7.04 -7.60
C VAL A 182 -15.45 6.15 -7.53
N LEU A 183 -15.42 5.17 -6.63
CA LEU A 183 -16.53 4.28 -6.34
C LEU A 183 -16.93 4.42 -4.87
N LEU A 184 -18.23 4.37 -4.61
CA LEU A 184 -18.82 4.33 -3.27
C LEU A 184 -19.54 3.00 -3.08
N ARG A 185 -19.16 2.23 -2.06
CA ARG A 185 -19.87 1.02 -1.66
C ARG A 185 -21.07 1.39 -0.79
N GLN A 186 -22.24 0.86 -1.16
CA GLN A 186 -23.49 1.02 -0.41
C GLN A 186 -23.90 -0.29 0.26
N GLY A 187 -24.78 -0.18 1.26
CA GLY A 187 -25.34 -1.34 1.97
C GLY A 187 -24.36 -2.03 2.93
N VAL A 188 -23.24 -1.38 3.25
CA VAL A 188 -22.27 -1.88 4.21
C VAL A 188 -22.85 -1.74 5.61
N THR A 189 -22.88 -2.85 6.34
CA THR A 189 -23.30 -2.92 7.75
C THR A 189 -22.36 -3.86 8.52
N PRO A 190 -22.37 -3.86 9.86
CA PRO A 190 -21.51 -4.76 10.64
C PRO A 190 -21.81 -6.24 10.37
N GLY A 191 -23.06 -6.60 10.08
CA GLY A 191 -23.48 -7.96 9.69
C GLY A 191 -23.38 -8.25 8.19
N HIS A 192 -23.11 -7.24 7.37
CA HIS A 192 -22.93 -7.36 5.92
C HIS A 192 -21.78 -6.44 5.43
N PRO A 193 -20.54 -6.69 5.89
CA PRO A 193 -19.41 -5.78 5.68
C PRO A 193 -19.00 -5.66 4.22
N GLN A 194 -19.30 -6.65 3.37
CA GLN A 194 -19.10 -6.61 1.93
C GLN A 194 -20.02 -5.63 1.21
N GLY A 195 -21.11 -5.18 1.84
CA GLY A 195 -22.10 -4.30 1.23
C GLY A 195 -22.82 -4.91 0.03
N ALA A 196 -23.70 -4.13 -0.60
CA ALA A 196 -24.54 -4.58 -1.70
C ALA A 196 -23.99 -4.20 -3.08
N THR A 197 -23.74 -2.92 -3.32
CA THR A 197 -23.42 -2.41 -4.67
C THR A 197 -22.37 -1.30 -4.66
N TRP A 198 -21.64 -1.18 -5.77
CA TRP A 198 -20.79 -0.03 -6.07
C TRP A 198 -21.58 1.02 -6.83
N LYS A 199 -21.44 2.28 -6.43
CA LYS A 199 -21.94 3.45 -7.16
C LYS A 199 -20.76 4.27 -7.65
N HIS A 200 -20.76 4.61 -8.94
CA HIS A 200 -19.75 5.50 -9.51
C HIS A 200 -20.04 6.94 -9.09
N ILE A 201 -19.04 7.61 -8.52
CA ILE A 201 -19.10 9.03 -8.18
C ILE A 201 -18.44 9.81 -9.31
N ILE A 202 -19.23 10.66 -9.96
CA ILE A 202 -18.76 11.47 -11.09
C ILE A 202 -17.72 12.48 -10.58
N SER A 203 -16.64 12.61 -11.33
CA SER A 203 -15.53 13.51 -11.05
C SER A 203 -14.84 13.85 -12.35
N ASP A 204 -14.57 15.14 -12.57
CA ASP A 204 -13.73 15.63 -13.68
C ASP A 204 -12.22 15.49 -13.37
N TYR A 205 -11.89 15.06 -12.15
CA TYR A 205 -10.52 14.90 -11.66
C TYR A 205 -10.08 13.43 -11.68
N ASN A 206 -8.80 13.21 -11.99
CA ASN A 206 -8.14 11.92 -11.81
C ASN A 206 -7.70 11.78 -10.34
N ILE A 207 -8.52 11.12 -9.53
CA ILE A 207 -8.28 10.96 -8.09
C ILE A 207 -7.18 9.93 -7.86
N THR A 208 -6.25 10.21 -6.93
CA THR A 208 -5.17 9.28 -6.56
C THR A 208 -5.36 8.64 -5.19
N ALA A 209 -6.00 9.35 -4.25
CA ALA A 209 -6.29 8.80 -2.93
C ALA A 209 -7.45 9.56 -2.26
N ILE A 210 -8.12 8.91 -1.31
CA ILE A 210 -9.25 9.45 -0.54
C ILE A 210 -8.99 9.29 0.96
N SER A 211 -9.43 10.27 1.76
CA SER A 211 -9.47 10.20 3.22
C SER A 211 -10.86 10.61 3.72
N VAL A 212 -11.51 9.74 4.49
CA VAL A 212 -12.85 10.01 5.04
C VAL A 212 -12.71 10.66 6.41
N ALA A 213 -12.94 11.97 6.48
CA ALA A 213 -12.83 12.74 7.72
C ALA A 213 -14.05 12.55 8.63
N SER A 214 -15.25 12.42 8.04
CA SER A 214 -16.51 12.18 8.76
C SER A 214 -17.57 11.66 7.77
N PRO A 215 -18.76 11.23 8.23
CA PRO A 215 -19.82 10.74 7.35
C PRO A 215 -20.26 11.80 6.33
N THR A 216 -20.05 13.09 6.64
CA THR A 216 -20.44 14.22 5.79
C THR A 216 -19.26 14.99 5.21
N CYS A 217 -18.02 14.53 5.34
CA CYS A 217 -16.85 15.22 4.81
C CYS A 217 -15.76 14.24 4.36
N VAL A 218 -15.40 14.31 3.08
CA VAL A 218 -14.43 13.44 2.41
C VAL A 218 -13.41 14.29 1.67
N TRP A 219 -12.15 13.93 1.78
CA TRP A 219 -11.03 14.58 1.11
C TRP A 219 -10.45 13.69 0.02
N ALA A 220 -9.93 14.30 -1.04
CA ALA A 220 -9.23 13.60 -2.10
C ALA A 220 -8.02 14.38 -2.59
N THR A 221 -7.00 13.64 -3.02
CA THR A 221 -5.89 14.19 -3.80
C THR A 221 -5.99 13.73 -5.24
N THR A 222 -5.45 14.52 -6.16
CA THR A 222 -5.50 14.25 -7.60
C THR A 222 -4.11 14.04 -8.18
N ARG A 223 -4.04 13.39 -9.35
CA ARG A 223 -2.78 13.15 -10.08
C ARG A 223 -2.06 14.45 -10.48
N ASP A 224 -2.82 15.52 -10.71
CA ASP A 224 -2.30 16.85 -11.02
C ASP A 224 -1.99 17.69 -9.76
N GLY A 225 -2.06 17.10 -8.57
CA GLY A 225 -1.58 17.72 -7.32
C GLY A 225 -2.56 18.68 -6.67
N ARG A 226 -3.86 18.51 -6.91
CA ARG A 226 -4.94 19.29 -6.29
C ARG A 226 -5.45 18.61 -5.03
N LEU A 227 -5.99 19.43 -4.13
CA LEU A 227 -6.70 19.01 -2.95
C LEU A 227 -8.19 19.29 -3.13
N LEU A 228 -9.01 18.26 -2.99
CA LEU A 228 -10.46 18.35 -3.14
C LEU A 228 -11.14 18.02 -1.82
N ARG A 229 -12.27 18.69 -1.56
CA ARG A 229 -13.17 18.44 -0.44
C ARG A 229 -14.57 18.20 -0.97
N ARG A 230 -15.23 17.17 -0.47
CA ARG A 230 -16.64 16.87 -0.72
C ARG A 230 -17.36 16.87 0.61
N GLU A 231 -18.33 17.76 0.77
CA GLU A 231 -19.00 17.98 2.06
C GLU A 231 -20.50 18.26 1.90
N CYS A 232 -21.28 17.64 2.77
CA CYS A 232 -22.74 17.79 2.83
C CYS A 232 -23.22 18.07 4.26
N THR A 233 -24.48 18.44 4.41
CA THR A 233 -25.14 18.57 5.72
C THR A 233 -25.66 17.22 6.23
N ASP A 234 -26.12 16.37 5.33
CA ASP A 234 -26.66 15.04 5.62
C ASP A 234 -25.90 13.98 4.81
N GLN A 235 -25.51 12.86 5.45
CA GLN A 235 -24.76 11.79 4.80
C GLN A 235 -25.48 11.22 3.58
N THR A 236 -26.81 11.26 3.55
CA THR A 236 -27.61 10.78 2.42
C THR A 236 -27.36 11.56 1.13
N ASP A 237 -26.91 12.82 1.22
CA ASP A 237 -26.57 13.66 0.07
C ASP A 237 -25.14 13.43 -0.44
N MET A 238 -24.32 12.64 0.28
CA MET A 238 -22.91 12.44 -0.02
C MET A 238 -22.66 11.92 -1.45
N GLU A 239 -23.64 11.27 -2.06
CA GLU A 239 -23.57 10.75 -3.43
C GLU A 239 -23.84 11.80 -4.52
N CYS A 240 -24.44 12.92 -4.15
CA CYS A 240 -24.98 13.92 -5.07
C CYS A 240 -24.21 15.25 -5.04
N VAL A 241 -23.47 15.53 -3.96
CA VAL A 241 -22.65 16.74 -3.86
C VAL A 241 -21.48 16.70 -4.86
N ASP A 242 -20.89 17.83 -5.21
CA ASP A 242 -19.70 17.88 -6.06
C ASP A 242 -18.39 18.00 -5.25
N TRP A 243 -17.27 17.75 -5.91
CA TRP A 243 -15.96 18.06 -5.35
C TRP A 243 -15.70 19.56 -5.42
N ALA A 244 -15.30 20.16 -4.31
CA ALA A 244 -14.81 21.52 -4.24
C ALA A 244 -13.28 21.52 -4.13
N GLU A 245 -12.60 22.26 -5.01
CA GLU A 245 -11.16 22.44 -4.93
C GLU A 245 -10.81 23.38 -3.78
N VAL A 246 -9.90 22.94 -2.90
CA VAL A 246 -9.35 23.78 -1.83
C VAL A 246 -7.98 24.26 -2.27
N VAL A 247 -7.91 25.51 -2.69
CA VAL A 247 -6.74 26.09 -3.37
C VAL A 247 -5.59 26.28 -2.36
N TYR A 248 -4.55 25.48 -2.53
CA TYR A 248 -3.23 25.67 -1.94
C TYR A 248 -2.16 25.51 -3.03
N SER A 249 -0.90 25.82 -2.72
CA SER A 249 0.21 25.61 -3.65
C SER A 249 0.17 24.18 -4.22
N PRO A 250 0.34 23.99 -5.55
CA PRO A 250 0.24 22.67 -6.17
C PRO A 250 1.13 21.65 -5.48
N MET A 251 0.53 20.59 -4.94
CA MET A 251 1.23 19.57 -4.19
C MET A 251 1.74 18.52 -5.18
N LYS A 252 3.05 18.56 -5.47
CA LYS A 252 3.62 17.58 -6.40
C LYS A 252 3.74 16.22 -5.71
N ASN A 253 3.07 15.23 -6.28
CA ASN A 253 3.20 13.81 -5.96
C ASN A 253 3.04 13.52 -4.45
N VAL A 254 1.81 13.43 -3.96
CA VAL A 254 1.54 12.97 -2.59
C VAL A 254 1.43 11.45 -2.60
N PHE A 255 2.27 10.75 -1.83
CA PHE A 255 2.19 9.28 -1.75
C PHE A 255 1.32 8.79 -0.59
N SER A 256 1.10 9.62 0.44
CA SER A 256 0.20 9.33 1.55
C SER A 256 -0.39 10.62 2.11
N PHE A 257 -1.67 10.61 2.45
CA PHE A 257 -2.30 11.69 3.19
C PHE A 257 -3.43 11.17 4.06
N CYS A 258 -3.77 11.93 5.09
CA CYS A 258 -4.97 11.70 5.88
C CYS A 258 -5.55 13.05 6.32
N ALA A 259 -6.85 13.11 6.55
CA ALA A 259 -7.54 14.34 6.84
C ALA A 259 -8.61 14.18 7.92
N THR A 260 -8.68 15.21 8.77
CA THR A 260 -9.85 15.49 9.61
C THR A 260 -10.73 16.52 8.89
N ARG A 261 -11.80 17.00 9.54
CA ARG A 261 -12.64 18.06 8.95
C ARG A 261 -11.88 19.37 8.73
N ASP A 262 -10.97 19.70 9.64
CA ASP A 262 -10.32 21.01 9.70
C ASP A 262 -8.83 20.97 9.30
N PHE A 263 -8.21 19.79 9.30
CA PHE A 263 -6.79 19.61 9.04
C PHE A 263 -6.54 18.54 8.01
N VAL A 264 -5.64 18.81 7.06
CA VAL A 264 -5.12 17.83 6.10
C VAL A 264 -3.63 17.65 6.32
N PHE A 265 -3.18 16.40 6.39
CA PHE A 265 -1.79 16.01 6.63
C PHE A 265 -1.28 15.27 5.40
N LEU A 266 -0.21 15.77 4.78
CA LEU A 266 0.29 15.25 3.51
C LEU A 266 1.77 14.90 3.60
N LEU A 267 2.13 13.76 3.03
CA LEU A 267 3.50 13.33 2.80
C LEU A 267 3.82 13.41 1.29
N PRO A 268 4.55 14.44 0.85
CA PRO A 268 4.98 14.59 -0.54
C PRO A 268 6.13 13.62 -0.88
N SER A 269 6.18 13.12 -2.12
CA SER A 269 7.22 12.20 -2.59
C SER A 269 8.58 12.86 -2.79
N SER A 270 8.61 14.17 -3.01
CA SER A 270 9.84 14.92 -3.29
C SER A 270 10.48 15.54 -2.05
N ASP A 271 9.73 15.62 -0.94
CA ASP A 271 10.14 16.34 0.25
C ASP A 271 9.89 15.48 1.49
N PRO A 272 10.89 15.28 2.36
CA PRO A 272 10.68 14.55 3.60
C PRO A 272 9.73 15.26 4.59
N GLU A 273 9.37 16.53 4.38
CA GLU A 273 8.60 17.31 5.36
C GLU A 273 7.09 17.03 5.34
N LEU A 274 6.52 16.90 6.53
CA LEU A 274 5.07 16.87 6.74
C LEU A 274 4.47 18.23 6.41
N ILE A 275 3.56 18.25 5.44
CA ILE A 275 2.73 19.41 5.12
C ILE A 275 1.43 19.31 5.92
N VAL A 276 1.09 20.39 6.62
CA VAL A 276 -0.18 20.52 7.35
C VAL A 276 -0.95 21.71 6.81
N VAL A 277 -2.17 21.43 6.38
CA VAL A 277 -3.13 22.42 5.92
C VAL A 277 -4.17 22.62 7.03
N ASP A 278 -4.19 23.81 7.61
CA ASP A 278 -5.27 24.28 8.49
C ASP A 278 -6.31 25.01 7.64
N VAL A 279 -7.43 24.34 7.41
CA VAL A 279 -8.48 24.82 6.51
C VAL A 279 -9.21 26.01 7.12
N LYS A 280 -9.38 26.03 8.45
CA LYS A 280 -10.09 27.12 9.14
C LYS A 280 -9.30 28.42 9.11
N ARG A 281 -7.97 28.32 9.19
CA ARG A 281 -7.08 29.49 9.17
C ARG A 281 -6.56 29.80 7.76
N GLU A 282 -6.87 28.96 6.78
CA GLU A 282 -6.34 29.04 5.41
C GLU A 282 -4.78 29.03 5.39
N ILE A 283 -4.18 28.29 6.32
CA ILE A 283 -2.73 28.22 6.49
C ILE A 283 -2.21 26.88 5.97
N CYS A 284 -1.18 26.92 5.13
CA CYS A 284 -0.37 25.75 4.76
C CYS A 284 1.02 25.90 5.39
N LYS A 285 1.43 24.94 6.23
CA LYS A 285 2.72 24.94 6.93
C LYS A 285 3.51 23.67 6.62
N LEU A 286 4.82 23.85 6.44
CA LEU A 286 5.81 22.79 6.58
C LEU A 286 6.11 22.65 8.07
N CYS A 287 5.88 21.46 8.64
CA CYS A 287 5.89 21.27 10.09
C CYS A 287 7.10 20.51 10.60
N LEU A 288 7.40 19.34 10.03
CA LEU A 288 8.39 18.42 10.60
C LEU A 288 9.04 17.55 9.52
N PRO A 289 10.38 17.46 9.43
CA PRO A 289 11.06 16.55 8.53
C PRO A 289 10.88 15.09 8.98
N LEU A 290 10.28 14.29 8.11
CA LEU A 290 9.97 12.86 8.28
C LEU A 290 10.55 12.02 7.11
N PRO A 291 11.88 11.99 6.91
CA PRO A 291 12.51 11.44 5.70
C PRO A 291 12.34 9.94 5.48
N LYS A 292 11.81 9.22 6.46
CA LYS A 292 11.54 7.78 6.36
C LYS A 292 10.05 7.45 6.38
N ALA A 293 9.17 8.43 6.56
CA ALA A 293 7.74 8.16 6.61
C ALA A 293 7.27 7.60 5.26
N VAL A 294 6.51 6.50 5.32
CA VAL A 294 5.96 5.83 4.13
C VAL A 294 4.43 5.80 4.13
N TYR A 295 3.80 6.10 5.28
CA TYR A 295 2.35 6.19 5.40
C TYR A 295 1.96 7.05 6.61
N ILE A 296 0.80 7.70 6.55
CA ILE A 296 0.24 8.54 7.61
C ILE A 296 -1.25 8.25 7.80
N ALA A 297 -1.71 8.22 9.05
CA ALA A 297 -3.11 8.04 9.43
C ALA A 297 -3.40 8.72 10.77
N PHE A 298 -4.67 8.84 11.13
CA PHE A 298 -5.09 9.30 12.46
C PHE A 298 -5.80 8.19 13.24
N ASP A 299 -5.64 8.19 14.56
CA ASP A 299 -6.42 7.34 15.46
C ASP A 299 -7.83 7.91 15.72
N HIS A 300 -8.65 7.18 16.48
CA HIS A 300 -10.04 7.60 16.77
C HIS A 300 -10.12 8.91 17.57
N GLU A 301 -9.05 9.32 18.24
CA GLU A 301 -8.95 10.61 18.94
C GLU A 301 -8.48 11.75 18.03
N GLY A 302 -8.12 11.43 16.77
CA GLY A 302 -7.60 12.39 15.80
C GLY A 302 -6.10 12.69 15.96
N ASN A 303 -5.37 11.91 16.78
CA ASN A 303 -3.92 12.05 16.83
C ASN A 303 -3.30 11.45 15.57
N VAL A 304 -2.25 12.08 15.06
CA VAL A 304 -1.59 11.69 13.83
C VAL A 304 -0.50 10.68 14.11
N HIS A 305 -0.42 9.63 13.29
CA HIS A 305 0.63 8.63 13.33
C HIS A 305 1.20 8.44 11.94
N TYR A 306 2.51 8.21 11.86
CA TYR A 306 3.14 7.75 10.61
C TYR A 306 3.89 6.45 10.84
N CYS A 307 4.14 5.68 9.79
CA CYS A 307 5.08 4.57 9.86
C CYS A 307 6.28 4.78 8.93
N ASP A 308 7.42 4.20 9.31
CA ASP A 308 8.70 4.35 8.61
C ASP A 308 9.28 3.01 8.09
N GLY A 309 8.46 1.96 8.05
CA GLY A 309 8.89 0.61 7.72
C GLY A 309 9.44 -0.18 8.91
N ALA A 310 9.79 0.46 10.03
CA ALA A 310 10.29 -0.20 11.24
C ALA A 310 9.43 0.08 12.48
N ARG A 311 8.78 1.23 12.52
CA ARG A 311 8.00 1.72 13.66
C ARG A 311 6.73 2.42 13.19
N ILE A 312 5.73 2.43 14.05
CA ILE A 312 4.61 3.37 14.01
C ILE A 312 4.90 4.45 15.06
N VAL A 313 4.85 5.71 14.69
CA VAL A 313 5.26 6.86 15.49
C VAL A 313 4.10 7.82 15.67
N LYS A 314 3.76 8.14 16.92
CA LYS A 314 2.73 9.12 17.28
C LYS A 314 3.31 10.52 17.21
N LEU A 315 2.58 11.41 16.54
CA LEU A 315 2.82 12.84 16.50
C LEU A 315 1.80 13.56 17.36
N GLU A 316 2.26 14.32 18.34
CA GLU A 316 1.43 15.22 19.13
C GLU A 316 1.56 16.65 18.64
N ARG A 317 0.43 17.34 18.64
CA ARG A 317 0.30 18.70 18.12
C ARG A 317 0.25 19.71 19.25
N THR A 318 1.08 20.74 19.18
CA THR A 318 1.02 21.90 20.07
C THR A 318 -0.02 22.93 19.59
N ILE A 319 -0.30 23.92 20.43
CA ILE A 319 -1.24 25.01 20.12
C ILE A 319 -0.77 25.85 18.89
N SER A 320 0.52 25.87 18.58
CA SER A 320 1.14 26.65 17.48
C SER A 320 1.13 25.95 16.10
N LEU A 321 0.52 24.75 15.99
CA LEU A 321 0.65 23.83 14.84
C LEU A 321 2.08 23.28 14.68
N GLU A 322 2.83 23.20 15.76
CA GLU A 322 4.09 22.45 15.80
C GLU A 322 3.80 21.01 16.22
N PHE A 323 4.59 20.08 15.71
CA PHE A 323 4.44 18.66 15.99
C PHE A 323 5.71 18.13 16.63
N TYR A 324 5.57 17.27 17.63
CA TYR A 324 6.67 16.52 18.22
C TYR A 324 6.32 15.04 18.32
N ILE A 325 7.35 14.20 18.36
CA ILE A 325 7.20 12.77 18.53
C ILE A 325 6.89 12.49 20.00
N SER A 326 5.75 11.88 20.30
CA SER A 326 5.35 11.56 21.68
C SER A 326 5.42 10.06 22.03
N GLY A 327 5.51 9.19 21.04
CA GLY A 327 5.61 7.75 21.26
C GLY A 327 5.90 6.96 20.00
N ASN A 328 6.31 5.70 20.15
CA ASN A 328 6.45 4.77 19.04
C ASN A 328 6.22 3.32 19.46
N PHE A 329 5.87 2.49 18.48
CA PHE A 329 5.74 1.04 18.60
C PHE A 329 6.54 0.39 17.48
N SER A 330 7.35 -0.63 17.79
CA SER A 330 8.16 -1.33 16.80
C SER A 330 7.33 -2.32 16.00
N VAL A 331 7.25 -2.13 14.68
CA VAL A 331 6.56 -3.01 13.73
C VAL A 331 7.39 -3.11 12.45
N HIS A 332 8.21 -4.17 12.35
CA HIS A 332 9.11 -4.36 11.21
C HIS A 332 8.34 -4.72 9.92
N GLY A 333 8.66 -4.02 8.83
CA GLY A 333 8.03 -4.19 7.52
C GLY A 333 6.66 -3.49 7.38
N CYS A 334 6.26 -2.67 8.35
CA CYS A 334 5.00 -1.94 8.31
C CYS A 334 5.03 -0.84 7.24
N THR A 335 4.29 -1.05 6.16
CA THR A 335 4.16 -0.09 5.05
C THR A 335 2.82 0.64 5.06
N GLN A 336 1.84 0.13 5.82
CA GLN A 336 0.55 0.74 6.06
C GLN A 336 -0.07 0.17 7.33
N PHE A 337 -0.95 0.93 7.97
CA PHE A 337 -1.75 0.48 9.11
C PHE A 337 -3.11 1.21 9.10
N SER A 338 -4.07 0.67 9.86
CA SER A 338 -5.32 1.36 10.18
C SER A 338 -5.67 1.07 11.62
N PHE A 339 -6.24 2.06 12.30
CA PHE A 339 -6.84 1.85 13.62
C PHE A 339 -8.24 1.26 13.46
N ILE A 340 -8.59 0.37 14.39
CA ILE A 340 -9.93 -0.20 14.57
C ILE A 340 -10.59 0.53 15.73
#